data_AF-A0A3S7UZF8-F1
#
_entry.id   AF-A0A3S7UZF8-F1
#
_cell.length_a   1.000
_cell.length_b   1.000
_cell.length_c   1.000
_cell.angle_alpha   90.00
_cell.angle_beta   90.00
_cell.angle_gamma   90.00
#
_symmetry.space_group_name_H-M   'P 1'
#
loop_
_entity.id
_entity.type
_entity.pdbx_description
1 polymer ?
#
loop_
_entity_poly.entity_id
_entity_poly.type
_entity_poly.pdbx_seq_one_letter_code
_entity_poly.pdbx_strand_id
1 'polypeptide(L)'
;MKWTLSWKILVSISGLLLACSVVVAALTYVQTQRSVIEEHQGIVDIMNYTFETLLSQDALPSLQRVVENSATVGGVREVVIVARDGDVIASSDRLAIGKPSDSPLVQRALSLTSSQRATHMLDDALILLQPLRGSRFMGGAAGDIVGVVQVTVARENIDQQARAAALQLLTISFGSYAVIALVLVAILRALVTKPVHALAALAARLLKGDRSQRSRIQRRDEIGVLSAAFDAMADEVDGLLSGLEGQVAARTRDLEEERVQLERALKELEVSTEARVALAETVRALSTPVSKLYEGVLLMPIVGDIDAERAEQIQRSLLSGIEAHDAEQILLDLTGVATVDAEVAAGLLRAARAARLLGASVTLVGITARVAKSIVGLDIDLTGITTRADLQSGLVHALRSLSGKNGAVRKVSRPVPS
;
A
#
# COMPACT_ATOMS: atom_id res chain seq x y z
N MET A 1 -1.76 -12.02 -22.38
CA MET A 1 -3.20 -11.63 -22.37
C MET A 1 -3.84 -12.25 -21.13
N LYS A 2 -4.22 -11.50 -20.09
CA LYS A 2 -4.91 -12.07 -18.91
C LYS A 2 -6.40 -12.18 -19.21
N TRP A 3 -6.93 -13.40 -19.24
CA TRP A 3 -8.33 -13.67 -19.53
C TRP A 3 -9.17 -13.23 -18.32
N THR A 4 -10.13 -12.33 -18.52
CA THR A 4 -11.06 -11.91 -17.45
C THR A 4 -11.95 -13.07 -17.03
N LEU A 5 -12.46 -13.04 -15.79
CA LEU A 5 -13.37 -14.07 -15.28
C LEU A 5 -14.59 -14.26 -16.20
N SER A 6 -15.15 -13.15 -16.69
CA SER A 6 -16.28 -13.14 -17.62
C SER A 6 -15.97 -13.90 -18.92
N TRP A 7 -14.76 -13.74 -19.45
CA TRP A 7 -14.33 -14.41 -20.67
C TRP A 7 -14.15 -15.93 -20.47
N LYS A 8 -13.62 -16.36 -19.31
CA LYS A 8 -13.52 -17.78 -18.97
C LYS A 8 -14.90 -18.44 -18.87
N ILE A 9 -15.85 -17.79 -18.17
CA ILE A 9 -17.23 -18.28 -18.02
C ILE A 9 -17.92 -18.37 -19.38
N LEU A 10 -17.78 -17.32 -20.21
CA LEU A 10 -18.36 -17.28 -21.55
C LEU A 10 -17.85 -18.44 -22.41
N VAL A 11 -16.53 -18.65 -22.46
CA VAL A 11 -15.93 -19.74 -23.24
C VAL A 11 -16.39 -21.12 -22.76
N SER A 12 -16.47 -21.34 -21.45
CA SER A 12 -16.97 -22.62 -20.89
C SER A 12 -18.45 -22.88 -21.24
N ILE A 13 -19.31 -21.87 -21.09
CA ILE A 13 -20.75 -22.02 -21.40
C ILE A 13 -20.99 -22.16 -22.90
N SER A 14 -20.32 -21.36 -23.72
CA SER A 14 -20.40 -21.48 -25.18
C SER A 14 -19.92 -22.85 -25.69
N GLY A 15 -18.86 -23.41 -25.09
CA GLY A 15 -18.39 -24.75 -25.43
C GLY A 15 -19.41 -25.84 -25.08
N LEU A 16 -20.03 -25.77 -23.90
CA LEU A 16 -21.06 -26.72 -23.48
C LEU A 16 -22.31 -26.64 -24.37
N LEU A 17 -22.76 -25.42 -24.68
CA LEU A 17 -23.91 -25.19 -25.56
C LEU A 17 -23.66 -25.73 -26.97
N LEU A 18 -22.46 -25.49 -27.52
CA LEU A 18 -22.09 -26.01 -28.84
C LEU A 18 -22.07 -27.55 -28.87
N ALA A 19 -21.52 -28.20 -27.84
CA ALA A 19 -21.54 -29.66 -27.73
C ALA A 19 -22.98 -30.20 -27.66
N CYS A 20 -23.85 -29.55 -26.87
CA CYS A 20 -25.26 -29.91 -26.78
C CYS A 20 -25.98 -29.74 -28.13
N SER A 21 -25.72 -28.66 -28.87
CA SER A 21 -26.28 -28.41 -30.20
C SER A 21 -25.95 -29.52 -31.20
N VAL A 22 -24.69 -29.96 -31.21
CA VAL A 22 -24.22 -31.05 -32.10
C VAL A 22 -24.92 -32.36 -31.75
N VAL A 23 -25.09 -32.67 -30.46
CA VAL A 23 -25.81 -33.86 -30.02
C VAL A 23 -27.27 -33.80 -30.43
N VAL A 24 -27.95 -32.68 -30.20
CA VAL A 24 -29.37 -32.51 -30.59
C VAL A 24 -29.52 -32.63 -32.11
N ALA A 25 -28.65 -31.99 -32.90
CA ALA A 25 -28.69 -32.11 -34.36
C ALA A 25 -28.47 -33.55 -34.82
N ALA A 26 -27.56 -34.30 -34.19
CA ALA A 26 -27.35 -35.72 -34.48
C ALA A 26 -28.56 -36.58 -34.09
N LEU A 27 -29.20 -36.32 -32.94
CA LEU A 27 -30.42 -37.00 -32.52
C LEU A 27 -31.58 -36.71 -33.46
N THR A 28 -31.78 -35.44 -33.84
CA THR A 28 -32.80 -35.04 -34.82
C THR A 28 -32.56 -35.72 -36.16
N TYR A 29 -31.31 -35.80 -36.63
CA TYR A 29 -30.97 -36.52 -37.85
C TYR A 29 -31.41 -37.99 -37.79
N VAL A 30 -31.07 -38.70 -36.70
CA VAL A 30 -31.48 -40.11 -36.50
C VAL A 30 -32.99 -40.24 -36.34
N GLN A 31 -33.65 -39.30 -35.67
CA GLN A 31 -35.09 -39.30 -35.44
C GLN A 31 -35.86 -39.07 -36.74
N THR A 32 -35.45 -38.11 -37.57
CA THR A 32 -36.08 -37.85 -38.88
C THR A 32 -35.95 -39.07 -39.78
N GLN A 33 -34.77 -39.71 -39.82
CA GLN A 33 -34.58 -40.97 -40.55
C GLN A 33 -35.55 -42.06 -40.09
N ARG A 34 -35.69 -42.26 -38.76
CA ARG A 34 -36.65 -43.23 -38.21
C ARG A 34 -38.10 -42.89 -38.56
N SER A 35 -38.49 -41.63 -38.42
CA SER A 35 -39.85 -41.16 -38.73
C SER A 35 -40.23 -41.42 -40.18
N VAL A 36 -39.31 -41.20 -41.12
CA VAL A 36 -39.56 -41.44 -42.55
C VAL A 36 -39.64 -42.94 -42.86
N ILE A 37 -38.81 -43.77 -42.20
CA ILE A 37 -38.92 -45.23 -42.30
C ILE A 37 -40.29 -45.71 -41.79
N GLU A 38 -40.75 -45.20 -40.65
CA GLU A 38 -42.07 -45.52 -40.08
C GLU A 38 -43.22 -45.04 -40.97
N GLU A 39 -43.12 -43.84 -41.56
CA GLU A 39 -44.10 -43.30 -42.51
C GLU A 39 -44.25 -44.20 -43.74
N HIS A 40 -43.14 -44.65 -44.32
CA HIS A 40 -43.17 -45.55 -45.48
C HIS A 40 -43.61 -46.98 -45.12
N GLN A 41 -43.40 -47.43 -43.88
CA GLN A 41 -44.01 -48.66 -43.39
C GLN A 41 -45.55 -48.56 -43.33
N GLY A 42 -46.10 -47.40 -43.01
CA GLY A 42 -47.56 -47.16 -43.07
C GLY A 42 -48.14 -47.36 -44.48
N ILE A 43 -47.40 -46.98 -45.52
CA ILE A 43 -47.79 -47.22 -46.94
C ILE A 43 -47.85 -48.73 -47.22
N VAL A 44 -46.87 -49.48 -46.74
CA VAL A 44 -46.79 -50.93 -46.89
C VAL A 44 -47.99 -51.62 -46.21
N ASP A 45 -48.45 -51.13 -45.06
CA ASP A 45 -49.61 -51.65 -44.34
C ASP A 45 -50.94 -51.42 -45.08
N ILE A 46 -51.14 -50.22 -45.61
CA ILE A 46 -52.30 -49.87 -46.45
C ILE A 46 -52.29 -50.72 -47.73
N MET A 47 -51.11 -50.94 -48.29
CA MET A 47 -50.91 -51.80 -49.45
C MET A 47 -51.29 -53.24 -49.17
N ASN A 48 -50.84 -53.83 -48.06
CA ASN A 48 -51.21 -55.20 -47.69
C ASN A 48 -52.73 -55.41 -47.59
N TYR A 49 -53.44 -54.48 -46.94
CA TYR A 49 -54.89 -54.55 -46.82
C TYR A 49 -55.59 -54.47 -48.20
N THR A 50 -55.09 -53.58 -49.07
CA THR A 50 -55.60 -53.42 -50.43
C THR A 50 -55.30 -54.67 -51.29
N PHE A 51 -54.12 -55.26 -51.13
CA PHE A 51 -53.71 -56.48 -51.84
C PHE A 51 -54.51 -57.70 -51.40
N GLU A 52 -54.71 -57.92 -50.10
CA GLU A 52 -55.56 -59.00 -49.59
C GLU A 52 -56.98 -58.92 -50.15
N THR A 53 -57.51 -57.71 -50.28
CA THR A 53 -58.87 -57.47 -50.82
C THR A 53 -58.94 -57.74 -52.33
N LEU A 54 -57.98 -57.25 -53.12
CA LEU A 54 -58.03 -57.35 -54.59
C LEU A 54 -57.66 -58.73 -55.13
N LEU A 55 -56.80 -59.48 -54.43
CA LEU A 55 -56.46 -60.86 -54.79
C LEU A 55 -57.64 -61.82 -54.58
N SER A 56 -58.55 -61.52 -53.65
CA SER A 56 -59.75 -62.35 -53.43
C SER A 56 -60.78 -62.31 -54.58
N GLN A 57 -60.63 -61.39 -55.53
CA GLN A 57 -61.56 -61.16 -56.64
C GLN A 57 -60.96 -61.51 -58.03
N ASP A 58 -59.82 -62.21 -58.10
CA ASP A 58 -59.09 -62.52 -59.35
C ASP A 58 -58.78 -61.29 -60.24
N ALA A 59 -58.64 -60.11 -59.63
CA ALA A 59 -58.51 -58.84 -60.34
C ALA A 59 -57.05 -58.44 -60.59
N LEU A 60 -56.25 -59.30 -61.24
CA LEU A 60 -54.85 -59.02 -61.59
C LEU A 60 -54.64 -57.65 -62.29
N PRO A 61 -55.51 -57.22 -63.24
CA PRO A 61 -55.38 -55.88 -63.85
C PRO A 61 -55.62 -54.72 -62.88
N SER A 62 -56.42 -54.93 -61.83
CA SER A 62 -56.64 -53.93 -60.77
C SER A 62 -55.46 -53.87 -59.82
N LEU A 63 -54.85 -55.02 -59.52
CA LEU A 63 -53.66 -55.14 -58.70
C LEU A 63 -52.44 -54.46 -59.35
N GLN A 64 -52.25 -54.62 -60.66
CA GLN A 64 -51.23 -53.88 -61.41
C GLN A 64 -51.42 -52.36 -61.34
N ARG A 65 -52.66 -51.85 -61.45
CA ARG A 65 -52.96 -50.42 -61.31
C ARG A 65 -52.64 -49.89 -59.91
N VAL A 66 -52.88 -50.69 -58.87
CA VAL A 66 -52.52 -50.32 -57.50
C VAL A 66 -51.00 -50.26 -57.33
N VAL A 67 -50.25 -51.23 -57.87
CA VAL A 67 -48.78 -51.22 -57.85
C VAL A 67 -48.21 -50.00 -58.57
N GLU A 68 -48.71 -49.68 -59.76
CA GLU A 68 -48.29 -48.50 -60.53
C GLU A 68 -48.58 -47.19 -59.79
N ASN A 69 -49.79 -47.05 -59.22
CA ASN A 69 -50.15 -45.86 -58.46
C ASN A 69 -49.32 -45.73 -57.18
N SER A 70 -48.98 -46.83 -56.53
CA SER A 70 -48.17 -46.81 -55.31
C SER A 70 -46.71 -46.42 -55.56
N ALA A 71 -46.18 -46.67 -56.77
CA ALA A 71 -44.89 -46.16 -57.18
C ALA A 71 -44.89 -44.64 -57.48
N THR A 72 -46.07 -44.00 -57.57
CA THR A 72 -46.18 -42.53 -57.67
C THR A 72 -46.23 -41.83 -56.32
N VAL A 73 -46.33 -42.58 -55.21
CA VAL A 73 -46.29 -42.02 -53.85
C VAL A 73 -44.85 -41.58 -53.54
N GLY A 74 -44.70 -40.34 -53.07
CA GLY A 74 -43.39 -39.71 -52.87
C GLY A 74 -42.40 -40.59 -52.11
N GLY A 75 -41.21 -40.78 -52.67
CA GLY A 75 -40.13 -41.58 -52.09
C GLY A 75 -40.09 -43.05 -52.51
N VAL A 76 -41.18 -43.61 -53.04
CA VAL A 76 -41.20 -44.99 -53.55
C VAL A 76 -40.55 -45.04 -54.94
N ARG A 77 -39.45 -45.79 -55.06
CA ARG A 77 -38.74 -46.01 -56.32
C ARG A 77 -39.36 -47.14 -57.14
N GLU A 78 -39.80 -48.20 -56.45
CA GLU A 78 -40.31 -49.42 -57.10
C GLU A 78 -41.23 -50.19 -56.16
N VAL A 79 -42.26 -50.81 -56.71
CA VAL A 79 -43.12 -51.78 -56.00
C VAL A 79 -43.21 -53.04 -56.85
N VAL A 80 -42.91 -54.20 -56.25
CA VAL A 80 -42.89 -55.49 -56.93
C VAL A 80 -43.64 -56.52 -56.10
N ILE A 81 -44.43 -57.37 -56.75
CA ILE A 81 -45.17 -58.47 -56.12
C ILE A 81 -44.74 -59.76 -56.76
N VAL A 82 -44.28 -60.68 -55.93
CA VAL A 82 -43.69 -61.95 -56.37
C VAL A 82 -44.52 -63.09 -55.79
N ALA A 83 -44.91 -64.03 -56.65
CA ALA A 83 -45.62 -65.24 -56.27
C ALA A 83 -44.72 -66.22 -55.48
N ARG A 84 -45.34 -67.25 -54.89
CA ARG A 84 -44.63 -68.32 -54.18
C ARG A 84 -43.64 -69.10 -55.06
N ASP A 85 -43.91 -69.19 -56.36
CA ASP A 85 -43.03 -69.81 -57.36
C ASP A 85 -41.81 -68.94 -57.72
N GLY A 86 -41.80 -67.67 -57.27
CA GLY A 86 -40.71 -66.73 -57.50
C GLY A 86 -40.92 -65.81 -58.70
N ASP A 87 -42.03 -65.94 -59.44
CA ASP A 87 -42.33 -65.10 -60.60
C ASP A 87 -43.01 -63.78 -60.18
N VAL A 88 -42.66 -62.70 -60.89
CA VAL A 88 -43.25 -61.37 -60.66
C VAL A 88 -44.66 -61.34 -61.25
N ILE A 89 -45.66 -61.16 -60.39
CA ILE A 89 -47.08 -61.09 -60.79
C ILE A 89 -47.47 -59.67 -61.17
N ALA A 90 -46.90 -58.68 -60.47
CA ALA A 90 -47.15 -57.27 -60.70
C ALA A 90 -45.93 -56.45 -60.31
N SER A 91 -45.64 -55.39 -61.06
CA SER A 91 -44.50 -54.53 -60.81
C SER A 91 -44.76 -53.13 -61.36
N SER A 92 -44.21 -52.11 -60.69
CA SER A 92 -44.16 -50.76 -61.24
C SER A 92 -43.35 -50.69 -62.53
N ASP A 93 -42.41 -51.61 -62.73
CA ASP A 93 -41.80 -51.87 -64.03
C ASP A 93 -42.53 -53.03 -64.75
N ARG A 94 -43.34 -52.69 -65.75
CA ARG A 94 -44.09 -53.68 -66.55
C ARG A 94 -43.18 -54.70 -67.24
N LEU A 95 -41.91 -54.38 -67.50
CA LEU A 95 -40.96 -55.28 -68.16
C LEU A 95 -40.49 -56.42 -67.26
N ALA A 96 -40.72 -56.32 -65.94
CA ALA A 96 -40.38 -57.35 -64.96
C ALA A 96 -41.48 -58.41 -64.80
N ILE A 97 -42.72 -58.14 -65.21
CA ILE A 97 -43.85 -59.04 -65.02
C ILE A 97 -43.65 -60.35 -65.79
N GLY A 98 -43.88 -61.49 -65.13
CA GLY A 98 -43.72 -62.84 -65.68
C GLY A 98 -42.27 -63.34 -65.73
N LYS A 99 -41.30 -62.60 -65.20
CA LYS A 99 -39.93 -63.05 -65.00
C LYS A 99 -39.70 -63.45 -63.54
N PRO A 100 -38.75 -64.36 -63.26
CA PRO A 100 -38.36 -64.67 -61.89
C PRO A 100 -37.73 -63.44 -61.22
N SER A 101 -37.98 -63.26 -59.92
CA SER A 101 -37.39 -62.17 -59.14
C SER A 101 -35.91 -62.44 -58.86
N ASP A 102 -35.04 -61.53 -59.34
CA ASP A 102 -33.60 -61.58 -59.13
C ASP A 102 -33.16 -61.18 -57.70
N SER A 103 -34.07 -60.65 -56.88
CA SER A 103 -33.78 -60.18 -55.52
C SER A 103 -33.52 -61.35 -54.54
N PRO A 104 -32.29 -61.50 -53.99
CA PRO A 104 -31.99 -62.55 -53.01
C PRO A 104 -32.78 -62.39 -51.71
N LEU A 105 -33.19 -61.15 -51.40
CA LEU A 105 -33.99 -60.84 -50.22
C LEU A 105 -35.43 -61.35 -50.37
N VAL A 106 -35.99 -61.29 -51.59
CA VAL A 106 -37.33 -61.84 -51.90
C VAL A 106 -37.31 -63.36 -51.80
N GLN A 107 -36.30 -64.02 -52.39
CA GLN A 107 -36.16 -65.48 -52.30
C GLN A 107 -36.04 -65.94 -50.84
N ARG A 108 -35.28 -65.19 -50.02
CA ARG A 108 -35.18 -65.45 -48.58
C ARG A 108 -36.53 -65.24 -47.88
N ALA A 109 -37.26 -64.17 -48.20
CA ALA A 109 -38.58 -63.91 -47.63
C ALA A 109 -39.61 -65.00 -47.98
N LEU A 110 -39.58 -65.53 -49.21
CA LEU A 110 -40.45 -66.61 -49.67
C LEU A 110 -40.13 -67.96 -48.99
N SER A 111 -38.88 -68.17 -48.58
CA SER A 111 -38.44 -69.39 -47.88
C SER A 111 -38.79 -69.42 -46.39
N LEU A 112 -39.09 -68.27 -45.78
CA LEU A 112 -39.42 -68.16 -44.37
C LEU A 112 -40.89 -68.51 -44.13
N THR A 113 -41.21 -69.23 -43.04
CA THR A 113 -42.61 -69.52 -42.66
C THR A 113 -43.23 -68.41 -41.80
N SER A 114 -42.44 -67.39 -41.43
CA SER A 114 -42.90 -66.31 -40.58
C SER A 114 -43.55 -65.20 -41.39
N SER A 115 -44.69 -64.70 -40.91
CA SER A 115 -45.37 -63.53 -41.46
C SER A 115 -44.73 -62.21 -41.04
N GLN A 116 -43.48 -62.25 -40.55
CA GLN A 116 -42.82 -61.05 -40.07
C GLN A 116 -42.34 -60.21 -41.24
N ARG A 117 -42.66 -58.92 -41.18
CA ARG A 117 -42.13 -57.92 -42.11
C ARG A 117 -40.62 -57.86 -41.95
N ALA A 118 -39.90 -57.72 -43.06
CA ALA A 118 -38.46 -57.51 -43.05
C ALA A 118 -38.14 -56.15 -43.66
N THR A 119 -37.31 -55.37 -42.96
CA THR A 119 -36.79 -54.10 -43.44
C THR A 119 -35.30 -54.25 -43.66
N HIS A 120 -34.83 -53.98 -44.88
CA HIS A 120 -33.43 -54.07 -45.27
C HIS A 120 -32.95 -52.70 -45.75
N MET A 121 -31.93 -52.17 -45.09
CA MET A 121 -31.24 -50.96 -45.52
C MET A 121 -30.09 -51.35 -46.46
N LEU A 122 -30.15 -50.90 -47.71
CA LEU A 122 -29.01 -50.90 -48.63
C LEU A 122 -28.42 -49.49 -48.76
N ASP A 123 -27.26 -49.38 -49.40
CA ASP A 123 -26.52 -48.12 -49.50
C ASP A 123 -27.35 -46.98 -50.11
N ASP A 124 -28.18 -47.28 -51.11
CA ASP A 124 -28.96 -46.32 -51.91
C ASP A 124 -30.50 -46.43 -51.74
N ALA A 125 -30.98 -47.49 -51.08
CA ALA A 125 -32.41 -47.73 -50.96
C ALA A 125 -32.80 -48.46 -49.67
N LEU A 126 -33.99 -48.13 -49.16
CA LEU A 126 -34.69 -48.88 -48.13
C LEU A 126 -35.61 -49.90 -48.81
N ILE A 127 -35.39 -51.18 -48.55
CA ILE A 127 -36.25 -52.26 -49.06
C ILE A 127 -37.15 -52.76 -47.94
N LEU A 128 -38.45 -52.64 -48.16
CA LEU A 128 -39.50 -53.15 -47.28
C LEU A 128 -40.08 -54.41 -47.92
N LEU A 129 -40.02 -55.54 -47.21
CA LEU A 129 -40.56 -56.82 -47.64
C LEU A 129 -41.72 -57.22 -46.75
N GLN A 130 -42.86 -57.48 -47.37
CA GLN A 130 -44.06 -57.96 -46.71
C GLN A 130 -44.54 -59.27 -47.32
N PRO A 131 -44.42 -60.38 -46.59
CA PRO A 131 -45.04 -61.64 -47.00
C PRO A 131 -46.57 -61.51 -47.03
N LEU A 132 -47.17 -61.94 -48.14
CA LEU A 132 -48.62 -61.99 -48.35
C LEU A 132 -49.17 -63.34 -47.90
N ARG A 133 -50.24 -63.31 -47.11
CA ARG A 133 -50.93 -64.52 -46.66
C ARG A 133 -52.06 -64.91 -47.60
N GLY A 134 -52.15 -66.20 -47.88
CA GLY A 134 -53.32 -66.78 -48.54
C GLY A 134 -54.48 -66.95 -47.59
N SER A 135 -55.68 -66.54 -48.01
CA SER A 135 -56.90 -67.21 -47.56
C SER A 135 -57.10 -68.48 -48.42
N ARG A 136 -57.99 -69.40 -48.00
CA ARG A 136 -58.23 -70.73 -48.60
C ARG A 136 -58.45 -70.78 -50.13
N PHE A 137 -58.58 -69.64 -50.81
CA PHE A 137 -58.83 -69.52 -52.24
C PHE A 137 -57.60 -69.68 -53.15
N MET A 138 -56.37 -69.51 -52.65
CA MET A 138 -55.13 -69.64 -53.45
C MET A 138 -54.41 -70.98 -53.28
N GLY A 139 -55.15 -72.06 -53.01
CA GLY A 139 -54.60 -73.43 -52.91
C GLY A 139 -53.66 -73.70 -51.72
N GLY A 140 -53.41 -72.73 -50.84
CA GLY A 140 -52.62 -72.88 -49.62
C GLY A 140 -53.46 -73.28 -48.40
N ALA A 141 -52.84 -73.96 -47.44
CA ALA A 141 -53.45 -74.13 -46.12
C ALA A 141 -53.62 -72.74 -45.48
N ALA A 142 -54.69 -72.53 -44.70
CA ALA A 142 -54.92 -71.25 -44.02
C ALA A 142 -53.68 -70.87 -43.18
N GLY A 143 -52.98 -69.80 -43.58
CA GLY A 143 -51.72 -69.37 -42.96
C GLY A 143 -50.47 -69.49 -43.83
N ASP A 144 -50.56 -70.12 -45.01
CA ASP A 144 -49.43 -70.20 -45.95
C ASP A 144 -49.14 -68.85 -46.63
N ILE A 145 -47.86 -68.58 -46.86
CA ILE A 145 -47.38 -67.42 -47.62
C ILE A 145 -47.59 -67.71 -49.11
N VAL A 146 -48.32 -66.84 -49.79
CA VAL A 146 -48.68 -66.98 -51.21
C VAL A 146 -47.83 -66.08 -52.12
N GLY A 147 -47.16 -65.10 -51.54
CA GLY A 147 -46.23 -64.23 -52.25
C GLY A 147 -45.56 -63.22 -51.32
N VAL A 148 -44.79 -62.29 -51.87
CA VAL A 148 -44.13 -61.20 -51.13
C VAL A 148 -44.31 -59.90 -51.91
N VAL A 149 -44.67 -58.84 -51.21
CA VAL A 149 -44.58 -57.46 -51.73
C VAL A 149 -43.22 -56.90 -51.33
N GLN A 150 -42.47 -56.41 -52.32
CA GLN A 150 -41.29 -55.60 -52.14
C GLN A 150 -41.60 -54.15 -52.48
N VAL A 151 -41.33 -53.24 -51.54
CA VAL A 151 -41.34 -51.80 -51.77
C VAL A 151 -39.92 -51.27 -51.61
N THR A 152 -39.39 -50.65 -52.66
CA THR A 152 -38.08 -50.02 -52.67
C THR A 152 -38.26 -48.51 -52.54
N VAL A 153 -37.71 -47.90 -51.50
CA VAL A 153 -37.77 -46.45 -51.23
C VAL A 153 -36.40 -45.83 -51.42
N ALA A 154 -36.32 -44.71 -52.14
CA ALA A 154 -35.05 -44.01 -52.42
C ALA A 154 -34.52 -43.32 -51.16
N ARG A 155 -33.27 -43.60 -50.78
CA ARG A 155 -32.67 -43.04 -49.55
C ARG A 155 -32.32 -41.55 -49.67
N GLU A 156 -32.05 -41.07 -50.88
CA GLU A 156 -31.63 -39.69 -51.14
C GLU A 156 -32.60 -38.66 -50.55
N ASN A 157 -33.91 -38.89 -50.70
CA ASN A 157 -34.93 -37.98 -50.16
C ASN A 157 -34.94 -37.95 -48.63
N ILE A 158 -34.70 -39.11 -48.00
CA ILE A 158 -34.66 -39.26 -46.54
C ILE A 158 -33.44 -38.53 -45.97
N ASP A 159 -32.27 -38.74 -46.57
CA ASP A 159 -31.01 -38.10 -46.17
C ASP A 159 -31.05 -36.58 -46.38
N GLN A 160 -31.61 -36.11 -47.51
CA GLN A 160 -31.74 -34.67 -47.79
C GLN A 160 -32.67 -33.97 -46.78
N GLN A 161 -33.83 -34.56 -46.47
CA GLN A 161 -34.75 -34.01 -45.47
C GLN A 161 -34.12 -33.99 -44.08
N ALA A 162 -33.46 -35.08 -43.67
CA ALA A 162 -32.80 -35.16 -42.36
C ALA A 162 -31.64 -34.16 -42.23
N ARG A 163 -30.82 -33.98 -43.27
CA ARG A 163 -29.73 -32.97 -43.28
C ARG A 163 -30.27 -31.56 -43.23
N ALA A 164 -31.32 -31.26 -44.00
CA ALA A 164 -31.94 -29.94 -44.01
C ALA A 164 -32.49 -29.58 -42.61
N ALA A 165 -33.21 -30.50 -41.97
CA ALA A 165 -33.72 -30.32 -40.61
C ALA A 165 -32.58 -30.10 -39.59
N ALA A 166 -31.52 -30.90 -39.66
CA ALA A 166 -30.36 -30.76 -38.77
C ALA A 166 -29.63 -29.41 -38.96
N LEU A 167 -29.42 -28.97 -40.21
CA LEU A 167 -28.79 -27.68 -40.51
C LEU A 167 -29.64 -26.49 -40.05
N GLN A 168 -30.96 -26.52 -40.28
CA GLN A 168 -31.86 -25.49 -39.77
C GLN A 168 -31.77 -25.37 -38.24
N LEU A 169 -31.77 -26.49 -37.52
CA LEU A 169 -31.64 -26.50 -36.07
C LEU A 169 -30.30 -25.93 -35.58
N LEU A 170 -29.20 -26.23 -36.28
CA LEU A 170 -27.89 -25.63 -35.99
C LEU A 170 -27.89 -24.11 -36.18
N THR A 171 -28.54 -23.59 -37.25
CA THR A 171 -28.63 -22.14 -37.47
C THR A 171 -29.44 -21.42 -36.38
N ILE A 172 -30.58 -22.00 -35.97
CA ILE A 172 -31.40 -21.49 -34.85
C ILE A 172 -30.61 -21.54 -33.54
N SER A 173 -29.91 -22.65 -33.29
CA SER A 173 -29.05 -22.82 -32.11
C SER A 173 -27.97 -21.74 -32.07
N PHE A 174 -27.27 -21.49 -33.18
CA PHE A 174 -26.26 -20.44 -33.27
C PHE A 174 -26.82 -19.05 -32.95
N GLY A 175 -27.98 -18.71 -33.53
CA GLY A 175 -28.66 -17.44 -33.25
C GLY A 175 -29.05 -17.30 -31.77
N SER A 176 -29.63 -18.33 -31.17
CA SER A 176 -30.00 -18.32 -29.75
C SER A 176 -28.77 -18.23 -28.83
N TYR A 177 -27.65 -18.86 -29.17
CA TYR A 177 -26.40 -18.75 -28.41
C TYR A 177 -25.81 -17.34 -28.44
N ALA A 178 -25.87 -16.65 -29.59
CA ALA A 178 -25.42 -15.25 -29.66
C ALA A 178 -26.24 -14.36 -28.71
N VAL A 179 -27.56 -14.56 -28.65
CA VAL A 179 -28.45 -13.83 -27.74
C VAL A 179 -28.16 -14.18 -26.28
N ILE A 180 -28.07 -15.47 -25.94
CA ILE A 180 -27.74 -15.93 -24.59
C ILE A 180 -26.38 -15.37 -24.13
N ALA A 181 -25.37 -15.39 -25.00
CA ALA A 181 -24.04 -14.86 -24.70
C ALA A 181 -24.10 -13.35 -24.40
N LEU A 182 -24.83 -12.57 -25.20
CA LEU A 182 -25.00 -11.13 -24.99
C LEU A 182 -25.69 -10.83 -23.67
N VAL A 183 -26.79 -11.55 -23.36
CA VAL A 183 -27.52 -11.43 -22.10
C VAL A 183 -26.63 -11.82 -20.91
N LEU A 184 -25.90 -12.93 -21.01
CA LEU A 184 -24.98 -13.39 -19.97
C LEU A 184 -23.87 -12.37 -19.69
N VAL A 185 -23.29 -11.77 -20.73
CA VAL A 185 -22.28 -10.70 -20.58
C VAL A 185 -22.87 -9.49 -19.87
N ALA A 186 -24.08 -9.06 -20.26
CA ALA A 186 -24.76 -7.94 -19.62
C ALA A 186 -25.02 -8.21 -18.12
N ILE A 187 -25.52 -9.42 -17.81
CA ILE A 187 -25.76 -9.87 -16.43
C ILE A 187 -24.46 -9.92 -15.63
N LEU A 188 -23.41 -10.60 -16.12
CA LEU A 188 -22.10 -10.68 -15.43
C LEU A 188 -21.48 -9.29 -15.23
N ARG A 189 -21.67 -8.37 -16.18
CA ARG A 189 -21.19 -6.99 -16.05
C ARG A 189 -21.91 -6.25 -14.93
N ALA A 190 -23.24 -6.37 -14.85
CA ALA A 190 -24.06 -5.68 -13.85
C ALA A 190 -23.98 -6.32 -12.45
N LEU A 191 -23.98 -7.66 -12.38
CA LEU A 191 -24.01 -8.40 -11.13
C LEU A 191 -22.64 -8.63 -10.52
N VAL A 192 -21.57 -8.76 -11.29
CA VAL A 192 -20.25 -9.11 -10.74
C VAL A 192 -19.20 -8.04 -11.05
N THR A 193 -19.02 -7.73 -12.33
CA THR A 193 -17.83 -6.97 -12.77
C THR A 193 -17.86 -5.51 -12.31
N LYS A 194 -18.99 -4.81 -12.45
CA LYS A 194 -19.13 -3.40 -12.03
C LYS A 194 -18.95 -3.22 -10.51
N PRO A 195 -19.64 -3.96 -9.63
CA PRO A 195 -19.45 -3.86 -8.18
C PRO A 195 -18.01 -4.13 -7.73
N VAL A 196 -17.38 -5.18 -8.26
CA VAL A 196 -15.99 -5.53 -7.90
C VAL A 196 -15.01 -4.44 -8.34
N HIS A 197 -15.19 -3.87 -9.53
CA HIS A 197 -14.36 -2.72 -9.97
C HIS A 197 -14.61 -1.48 -9.11
N ALA A 198 -15.84 -1.23 -8.67
CA ALA A 198 -16.15 -0.12 -7.78
C ALA A 198 -15.41 -0.27 -6.43
N LEU A 199 -15.45 -1.46 -5.82
CA LEU A 199 -14.69 -1.77 -4.61
C LEU A 199 -13.18 -1.61 -4.81
N ALA A 200 -12.64 -2.12 -5.92
CA ALA A 200 -11.22 -1.97 -6.24
C ALA A 200 -10.80 -0.50 -6.42
N ALA A 201 -11.66 0.31 -7.05
CA ALA A 201 -11.42 1.74 -7.21
C ALA A 201 -11.45 2.48 -5.86
N LEU A 202 -12.37 2.12 -4.95
CA LEU A 202 -12.43 2.67 -3.60
C LEU A 202 -11.20 2.29 -2.78
N ALA A 203 -10.75 1.04 -2.84
CA ALA A 203 -9.52 0.61 -2.19
C ALA A 203 -8.30 1.41 -2.66
N ALA A 204 -8.21 1.67 -3.97
CA ALA A 204 -7.14 2.50 -4.53
C ALA A 204 -7.20 3.97 -4.07
N ARG A 205 -8.39 4.51 -3.78
CA ARG A 205 -8.57 5.86 -3.22
C ARG A 205 -8.21 5.91 -1.74
N LEU A 206 -8.60 4.90 -0.97
CA LEU A 206 -8.22 4.75 0.43
C LEU A 206 -6.69 4.75 0.60
N LEU A 207 -5.98 4.02 -0.27
CA LEU A 207 -4.50 4.02 -0.33
C LEU A 207 -3.89 5.39 -0.66
N LYS A 208 -4.62 6.26 -1.37
CA LYS A 208 -4.19 7.63 -1.69
C LYS A 208 -4.57 8.64 -0.60
N GLY A 209 -5.16 8.20 0.51
CA GLY A 209 -5.53 9.04 1.65
C GLY A 209 -6.95 9.58 1.63
N ASP A 210 -7.77 9.25 0.62
CA ASP A 210 -9.21 9.57 0.67
C ASP A 210 -9.95 8.50 1.48
N ARG A 211 -10.00 8.73 2.80
CA ARG A 211 -10.57 7.81 3.80
C ARG A 211 -12.07 8.01 4.03
N SER A 212 -12.68 9.03 3.46
CA SER A 212 -14.08 9.43 3.72
C SER A 212 -15.11 8.55 2.99
N GLN A 213 -14.68 7.86 1.93
CA GLN A 213 -15.55 7.12 1.04
C GLN A 213 -15.84 5.72 1.56
N ARG A 214 -17.08 5.26 1.38
CA ARG A 214 -17.52 3.89 1.66
C ARG A 214 -18.19 3.31 0.42
N SER A 215 -18.16 1.99 0.31
CA SER A 215 -18.74 1.29 -0.82
C SER A 215 -20.26 1.32 -0.83
N ARG A 216 -20.91 1.24 0.35
CA ARG A 216 -22.38 1.32 0.50
C ARG A 216 -23.17 0.39 -0.43
N ILE A 217 -22.56 -0.73 -0.86
CA ILE A 217 -23.21 -1.69 -1.76
C ILE A 217 -24.14 -2.56 -0.92
N GLN A 218 -25.44 -2.28 -0.99
CA GLN A 218 -26.45 -3.06 -0.27
C GLN A 218 -26.85 -4.29 -1.11
N ARG A 219 -26.19 -5.41 -0.84
CA ARG A 219 -26.52 -6.72 -1.42
C ARG A 219 -26.54 -7.81 -0.37
N ARG A 220 -27.29 -8.88 -0.67
CA ARG A 220 -27.43 -10.07 0.19
C ARG A 220 -26.66 -11.27 -0.37
N ASP A 221 -25.54 -11.00 -1.02
CA ASP A 221 -24.65 -11.97 -1.65
C ASP A 221 -23.21 -11.79 -1.13
N GLU A 222 -22.27 -12.57 -1.65
CA GLU A 222 -20.85 -12.51 -1.30
C GLU A 222 -20.23 -11.13 -1.62
N ILE A 223 -20.77 -10.42 -2.62
CA ILE A 223 -20.35 -9.06 -2.95
C ILE A 223 -20.79 -8.07 -1.86
N GLY A 224 -21.99 -8.26 -1.30
CA GLY A 224 -22.46 -7.52 -0.13
C GLY A 224 -21.60 -7.78 1.11
N VAL A 225 -21.24 -9.04 1.38
CA VAL A 225 -20.33 -9.40 2.48
C VAL A 225 -18.96 -8.76 2.29
N LEU A 226 -18.40 -8.82 1.08
CA LEU A 226 -17.11 -8.19 0.77
C LEU A 226 -17.16 -6.67 0.91
N SER A 227 -18.26 -6.03 0.50
CA SER A 227 -18.49 -4.59 0.66
C SER A 227 -18.53 -4.19 2.14
N ALA A 228 -19.26 -4.94 2.97
CA ALA A 228 -19.32 -4.69 4.41
C ALA A 228 -17.96 -4.87 5.08
N ALA A 229 -17.21 -5.92 4.71
CA ALA A 229 -15.85 -6.14 5.22
C ALA A 229 -14.88 -5.02 4.80
N PHE A 230 -14.99 -4.54 3.56
CA PHE A 230 -14.20 -3.40 3.09
C PHE A 230 -14.54 -2.12 3.86
N ASP A 231 -15.82 -1.84 4.08
CA ASP A 231 -16.27 -0.64 4.81
C ASP A 231 -15.79 -0.68 6.27
N ALA A 232 -15.89 -1.83 6.96
CA ALA A 232 -15.39 -2.01 8.32
C ALA A 232 -13.88 -1.82 8.42
N MET A 233 -13.10 -2.33 7.46
CA MET A 233 -11.66 -2.08 7.39
C MET A 233 -11.37 -0.59 7.17
N ALA A 234 -12.13 0.09 6.32
CA ALA A 234 -11.96 1.52 6.07
C ALA A 234 -12.28 2.36 7.33
N ASP A 235 -13.30 1.98 8.11
CA ASP A 235 -13.62 2.59 9.40
C ASP A 235 -12.48 2.40 10.42
N GLU A 236 -11.94 1.19 10.53
CA GLU A 236 -10.83 0.89 11.44
C GLU A 236 -9.58 1.71 11.09
N VAL A 237 -9.21 1.75 9.81
CA VAL A 237 -8.05 2.53 9.34
C VAL A 237 -8.23 4.02 9.59
N ASP A 238 -9.43 4.56 9.34
CA ASP A 238 -9.72 5.97 9.57
C ASP A 238 -9.68 6.33 11.07
N GLY A 239 -10.22 5.44 11.92
CA GLY A 239 -10.16 5.58 13.38
C GLY A 239 -8.74 5.56 13.93
N LEU A 240 -7.91 4.60 13.50
CA LEU A 240 -6.51 4.49 13.92
C LEU A 240 -5.70 5.72 13.51
N LEU A 241 -5.84 6.17 12.26
CA LEU A 241 -5.10 7.32 11.76
C LEU A 241 -5.55 8.63 12.43
N SER A 242 -6.85 8.83 12.63
CA SER A 242 -7.37 9.98 13.38
C SER A 242 -6.88 9.99 14.83
N GLY A 243 -6.81 8.81 15.46
CA GLY A 243 -6.26 8.65 16.80
C GLY A 243 -4.76 9.00 16.88
N LEU A 244 -3.97 8.55 15.91
CA LEU A 244 -2.55 8.89 15.79
C LEU A 244 -2.34 10.39 15.54
N GLU A 245 -3.11 10.99 14.64
CA GLU A 245 -3.08 12.43 14.38
C GLU A 245 -3.39 13.22 15.66
N GLY A 246 -4.37 12.79 16.45
CA GLY A 246 -4.67 13.36 17.76
C GLY A 246 -3.52 13.23 18.77
N GLN A 247 -2.86 12.07 18.83
CA GLN A 247 -1.70 11.87 19.71
C GLN A 247 -0.50 12.73 19.30
N VAL A 248 -0.22 12.83 17.99
CA VAL A 248 0.85 13.67 17.45
C VAL A 248 0.58 15.15 17.77
N ALA A 249 -0.66 15.61 17.58
CA ALA A 249 -1.04 16.98 17.93
C ALA A 249 -0.86 17.27 19.42
N ALA A 250 -1.29 16.35 20.30
CA ALA A 250 -1.10 16.48 21.74
C ALA A 250 0.39 16.54 22.11
N ARG A 251 1.20 15.60 21.62
CA ARG A 251 2.65 15.57 21.89
C ARG A 251 3.39 16.79 21.36
N THR A 252 3.00 17.29 20.19
CA THR A 252 3.60 18.49 19.60
C THR A 252 3.34 19.71 20.48
N ARG A 253 2.12 19.83 21.02
CA ARG A 253 1.76 20.90 21.97
C ARG A 253 2.53 20.76 23.28
N ASP A 254 2.58 19.57 23.87
CA ASP A 254 3.27 19.34 25.14
C ASP A 254 4.78 19.66 25.00
N LEU A 255 5.40 19.27 23.88
CA LEU A 255 6.80 19.60 23.58
C LEU A 255 7.04 21.10 23.40
N GLU A 256 6.11 21.82 22.76
CA GLU A 256 6.24 23.27 22.61
C GLU A 256 6.13 23.98 23.97
N GLU A 257 5.25 23.50 24.86
CA GLU A 257 5.16 24.01 26.23
C GLU A 257 6.45 23.76 27.02
N GLU A 258 7.01 22.55 26.95
CA GLU A 258 8.28 22.21 27.59
C GLU A 258 9.44 23.05 27.04
N ARG A 259 9.48 23.24 25.71
CA ARG A 259 10.48 24.09 25.06
C ARG A 259 10.41 25.53 25.56
N VAL A 260 9.21 26.11 25.65
CA VAL A 260 9.04 27.49 26.15
C VAL A 260 9.46 27.61 27.61
N GLN A 261 9.20 26.60 28.44
CA GLN A 261 9.68 26.58 29.83
C GLN A 261 11.21 26.52 29.90
N LEU A 262 11.83 25.67 29.10
CA LEU A 262 13.29 25.55 29.05
C LEU A 262 13.95 26.86 28.57
N GLU A 263 13.40 27.50 27.53
CA GLU A 263 13.89 28.79 27.05
C GLU A 263 13.80 29.89 28.14
N ARG A 264 12.75 29.89 28.96
CA ARG A 264 12.65 30.81 30.11
C ARG A 264 13.69 30.52 31.18
N ALA A 265 13.87 29.25 31.54
CA ALA A 265 14.86 28.83 32.54
C ALA A 265 16.29 29.17 32.10
N LEU A 266 16.62 28.98 30.82
CA LEU A 266 17.92 29.37 30.26
C LEU A 266 18.13 30.88 30.37
N LYS A 267 17.12 31.67 30.01
CA LYS A 267 17.20 33.14 30.10
C LYS A 267 17.36 33.64 31.53
N GLU A 268 16.66 33.02 32.49
CA GLU A 268 16.82 33.34 33.91
C GLU A 268 18.24 32.99 34.41
N LEU A 269 18.78 31.85 33.98
CA LEU A 269 20.15 31.44 34.30
C LEU A 269 21.18 32.43 33.73
N GLU A 270 21.02 32.85 32.47
CA GLU A 270 21.89 33.86 31.84
C GLU A 270 21.92 35.16 32.67
N VAL A 271 20.75 35.71 33.01
CA VAL A 271 20.65 36.93 33.85
C VAL A 271 21.31 36.73 35.22
N SER A 272 21.13 35.57 35.84
CA SER A 272 21.80 35.25 37.11
C SER A 272 23.31 35.21 36.98
N THR A 273 23.83 34.59 35.90
CA THR A 273 25.28 34.52 35.66
C THR A 273 25.88 35.90 35.42
N GLU A 274 25.22 36.77 34.64
CA GLU A 274 25.66 38.15 34.44
C GLU A 274 25.70 38.94 35.75
N ALA A 275 24.66 38.81 36.58
CA ALA A 275 24.63 39.44 37.90
C ALA A 275 25.77 38.95 38.81
N ARG A 276 26.10 37.65 38.78
CA ARG A 276 27.23 37.07 39.53
C ARG A 276 28.57 37.62 39.05
N VAL A 277 28.75 37.80 37.74
CA VAL A 277 29.97 38.39 37.18
C VAL A 277 30.10 39.85 37.61
N ALA A 278 29.05 40.66 37.47
CA ALA A 278 29.05 42.06 37.89
C ALA A 278 29.30 42.25 39.40
N LEU A 279 28.72 41.37 40.23
CA LEU A 279 29.00 41.35 41.67
C LEU A 279 30.47 41.03 41.95
N ALA A 280 31.04 40.03 41.28
CA ALA A 280 32.45 39.67 41.44
C ALA A 280 33.39 40.82 41.04
N GLU A 281 33.06 41.57 39.99
CA GLU A 281 33.81 42.77 39.59
C GLU A 281 33.71 43.89 40.63
N THR A 282 32.51 44.13 41.18
CA THR A 282 32.29 45.14 42.23
C THR A 282 33.05 44.80 43.52
N VAL A 283 33.01 43.53 43.95
CA VAL A 283 33.78 43.05 45.11
C VAL A 283 35.29 43.27 44.89
N ARG A 284 35.78 43.04 43.67
CA ARG A 284 37.19 43.29 43.32
C ARG A 284 37.55 44.78 43.36
N ALA A 285 36.67 45.66 42.88
CA ALA A 285 36.87 47.12 42.89
C ALA A 285 36.80 47.73 44.31
N LEU A 286 36.00 47.18 45.21
CA LEU A 286 35.94 47.61 46.62
C LEU A 286 37.14 47.13 47.45
N SER A 287 38.01 46.30 46.88
CA SER A 287 39.17 45.71 47.57
C SER A 287 40.49 46.45 47.30
N THR A 288 40.47 47.67 46.74
CA THR A 288 41.69 48.45 46.46
C THR A 288 42.21 49.21 47.69
N PRO A 289 43.48 49.02 48.11
CA PRO A 289 43.98 49.42 49.43
C PRO A 289 44.67 50.79 49.47
N VAL A 290 44.51 51.67 48.48
CA VAL A 290 45.21 52.97 48.43
C VAL A 290 44.19 54.09 48.28
N SER A 291 44.21 55.05 49.21
CA SER A 291 43.28 56.19 49.26
C SER A 291 44.05 57.51 49.27
N LYS A 292 43.67 58.46 48.41
CA LYS A 292 44.27 59.81 48.38
C LYS A 292 43.74 60.63 49.56
N LEU A 293 44.62 61.10 50.45
CA LEU A 293 44.23 61.94 51.60
C LEU A 293 44.39 63.44 51.31
N TYR A 294 45.38 63.79 50.50
CA TYR A 294 45.67 65.16 50.12
C TYR A 294 46.41 65.17 48.77
N GLU A 295 46.57 66.33 48.15
CA GLU A 295 47.39 66.45 46.94
C GLU A 295 48.85 66.08 47.26
N GLY A 296 49.38 65.09 46.54
CA GLY A 296 50.71 64.52 46.81
C GLY A 296 50.81 63.61 48.06
N VAL A 297 49.72 63.29 48.75
CA VAL A 297 49.71 62.39 49.93
C VAL A 297 48.74 61.21 49.75
N LEU A 298 49.28 59.99 49.77
CA LEU A 298 48.52 58.75 49.78
C LEU A 298 48.49 58.11 51.16
N LEU A 299 47.38 57.45 51.48
CA LEU A 299 47.25 56.53 52.61
C LEU A 299 47.04 55.13 52.09
N MET A 300 47.79 54.20 52.67
CA MET A 300 47.62 52.78 52.47
C MET A 300 47.45 52.10 53.83
N PRO A 301 46.22 51.77 54.23
CA PRO A 301 46.00 50.98 55.43
C PRO A 301 46.35 49.52 55.19
N ILE A 302 47.10 48.93 56.11
CA ILE A 302 47.32 47.48 56.14
C ILE A 302 46.48 46.91 57.28
N VAL A 303 45.52 46.05 56.94
CA VAL A 303 44.54 45.50 57.89
C VAL A 303 44.59 43.98 57.88
N GLY A 304 44.69 43.40 59.07
CA GLY A 304 44.70 41.95 59.28
C GLY A 304 46.10 41.35 59.20
N ASP A 305 46.16 40.02 59.15
CA ASP A 305 47.42 39.30 59.03
C ASP A 305 48.04 39.55 57.64
N ILE A 306 49.35 39.76 57.64
CA ILE A 306 50.15 39.95 56.43
C ILE A 306 50.97 38.69 56.23
N ASP A 307 50.87 38.10 55.05
CA ASP A 307 51.75 37.04 54.56
C ASP A 307 52.58 37.54 53.37
N ALA A 308 53.42 36.68 52.81
CA ALA A 308 54.29 37.02 51.68
C ALA A 308 53.50 37.46 50.43
N GLU A 309 52.40 36.78 50.09
CA GLU A 309 51.56 37.12 48.93
C GLU A 309 50.94 38.52 49.09
N ARG A 310 50.45 38.81 50.30
CA ARG A 310 49.87 40.10 50.63
C ARG A 310 50.91 41.21 50.65
N ALA A 311 52.14 40.95 51.06
CA ALA A 311 53.24 41.92 50.98
C ALA A 311 53.56 42.30 49.52
N GLU A 312 53.52 41.34 48.58
CA GLU A 312 53.68 41.62 47.14
C GLU A 312 52.50 42.42 46.57
N GLN A 313 51.27 42.10 46.98
CA GLN A 313 50.09 42.87 46.58
C GLN A 313 50.14 44.31 47.11
N ILE A 314 50.63 44.50 48.33
CA ILE A 314 50.85 45.82 48.94
C ILE A 314 51.87 46.60 48.09
N GLN A 315 53.00 45.99 47.74
CA GLN A 315 54.00 46.62 46.88
C GLN A 315 53.43 47.06 45.54
N ARG A 316 52.73 46.16 44.81
CA ARG A 316 52.14 46.48 43.50
C ARG A 316 51.13 47.62 43.60
N SER A 317 50.26 47.57 44.61
CA SER A 317 49.23 48.60 44.82
C SER A 317 49.85 49.96 45.19
N LEU A 318 50.89 49.95 46.02
CA LEU A 318 51.61 51.15 46.43
C LEU A 318 52.31 51.83 45.24
N LEU A 319 53.04 51.06 44.42
CA LEU A 319 53.73 51.60 43.24
C LEU A 319 52.76 52.12 42.18
N SER A 320 51.70 51.37 41.88
CA SER A 320 50.66 51.82 40.95
C SER A 320 49.90 53.04 41.48
N GLY A 321 49.67 53.11 42.80
CA GLY A 321 49.04 54.26 43.44
C GLY A 321 49.90 55.52 43.35
N ILE A 322 51.22 55.42 43.52
CA ILE A 322 52.16 56.55 43.35
C ILE A 322 52.06 57.12 41.93
N GLU A 323 52.10 56.24 40.93
CA GLU A 323 52.03 56.63 39.51
C GLU A 323 50.67 57.25 39.16
N ALA A 324 49.56 56.64 39.60
CA ALA A 324 48.23 57.11 39.28
C ALA A 324 47.84 58.42 39.97
N HIS A 325 48.51 58.78 41.07
CA HIS A 325 48.14 59.92 41.91
C HIS A 325 49.25 60.94 42.16
N ASP A 326 50.39 60.83 41.46
CA ASP A 326 51.58 61.68 41.59
C ASP A 326 51.98 61.91 43.06
N ALA A 327 52.05 60.81 43.81
CA ALA A 327 52.21 60.89 45.26
C ALA A 327 53.67 61.06 45.68
N GLU A 328 53.97 62.14 46.39
CA GLU A 328 55.29 62.38 46.97
C GLU A 328 55.42 61.84 48.40
N GLN A 329 54.31 61.66 49.11
CA GLN A 329 54.25 61.20 50.48
C GLN A 329 53.26 60.04 50.60
N ILE A 330 53.69 58.97 51.27
CA ILE A 330 52.86 57.78 51.48
C ILE A 330 52.81 57.49 52.97
N LEU A 331 51.60 57.41 53.51
CA LEU A 331 51.33 56.98 54.86
C LEU A 331 50.96 55.50 54.80
N LEU A 332 51.84 54.64 55.33
CA LEU A 332 51.56 53.23 55.46
C LEU A 332 51.09 52.96 56.88
N ASP A 333 49.80 52.67 57.04
CA ASP A 333 49.17 52.52 58.35
C ASP A 333 49.18 51.06 58.81
N LEU A 334 49.94 50.81 59.88
CA LEU A 334 50.14 49.50 60.49
C LEU A 334 49.29 49.30 61.75
N THR A 335 48.34 50.21 62.05
CA THR A 335 47.51 50.15 63.28
C THR A 335 46.76 48.81 63.41
N GLY A 336 46.39 48.17 62.29
CA GLY A 336 45.65 46.91 62.25
C GLY A 336 46.50 45.64 62.12
N VAL A 337 47.82 45.72 62.29
CA VAL A 337 48.75 44.60 62.06
C VAL A 337 49.16 43.96 63.38
N ALA A 338 48.85 42.67 63.54
CA ALA A 338 49.07 41.95 64.79
C ALA A 338 50.53 41.52 65.01
N THR A 339 51.20 41.05 63.96
CA THR A 339 52.59 40.57 63.96
C THR A 339 53.23 40.78 62.61
N VAL A 340 54.55 40.96 62.60
CA VAL A 340 55.35 41.07 61.37
C VAL A 340 56.49 40.07 61.49
N ASP A 341 56.65 39.21 60.48
CA ASP A 341 57.76 38.27 60.36
C ASP A 341 58.91 38.84 59.49
N ALA A 342 60.00 38.08 59.36
CA ALA A 342 61.18 38.48 58.58
C ALA A 342 60.88 38.71 57.10
N GLU A 343 60.02 37.87 56.52
CA GLU A 343 59.73 37.85 55.09
C GLU A 343 58.82 39.01 54.69
N VAL A 344 57.77 39.24 55.47
CA VAL A 344 56.86 40.37 55.35
C VAL A 344 57.59 41.68 55.56
N ALA A 345 58.43 41.79 56.59
CA ALA A 345 59.19 43.01 56.83
C ALA A 345 60.15 43.34 55.68
N ALA A 346 60.83 42.32 55.13
CA ALA A 346 61.65 42.48 53.93
C ALA A 346 60.81 42.93 52.72
N GLY A 347 59.61 42.39 52.55
CA GLY A 347 58.65 42.80 51.51
C GLY A 347 58.22 44.27 51.63
N LEU A 348 57.82 44.71 52.83
CA LEU A 348 57.43 46.11 53.09
C LEU A 348 58.60 47.08 52.89
N LEU A 349 59.81 46.68 53.26
CA LEU A 349 61.02 47.47 52.98
C LEU A 349 61.32 47.59 51.50
N ARG A 350 61.20 46.49 50.73
CA ARG A 350 61.35 46.52 49.27
C ARG A 350 60.34 47.48 48.65
N ALA A 351 59.08 47.43 49.10
CA ALA A 351 58.06 48.37 48.67
C ALA A 351 58.44 49.84 48.98
N ALA A 352 58.89 50.13 50.20
CA ALA A 352 59.29 51.48 50.60
C ALA A 352 60.53 52.00 49.83
N ARG A 353 61.49 51.13 49.51
CA ARG A 353 62.65 51.47 48.67
C ARG A 353 62.24 51.72 47.23
N ALA A 354 61.39 50.87 46.66
CA ALA A 354 60.87 51.06 45.31
C ALA A 354 60.06 52.36 45.19
N ALA A 355 59.25 52.69 46.20
CA ALA A 355 58.54 53.96 46.28
C ALA A 355 59.48 55.18 46.25
N ARG A 356 60.60 55.09 46.98
CA ARG A 356 61.62 56.15 46.98
C ARG A 356 62.30 56.33 45.63
N LEU A 357 62.52 55.24 44.89
CA LEU A 357 63.03 55.33 43.51
C LEU A 357 62.07 56.06 42.58
N LEU A 358 60.75 55.97 42.84
CA LEU A 358 59.72 56.74 42.16
C LEU A 358 59.55 58.18 42.70
N GLY A 359 60.41 58.62 43.61
CA GLY A 359 60.36 59.97 44.19
C GLY A 359 59.42 60.14 45.38
N ALA A 360 58.77 59.05 45.83
CA ALA A 360 57.82 59.08 46.94
C ALA A 360 58.48 58.69 48.28
N SER A 361 58.20 59.45 49.34
CA SER A 361 58.69 59.16 50.70
C SER A 361 57.64 58.40 51.50
N VAL A 362 58.03 57.25 52.04
CA VAL A 362 57.14 56.44 52.90
C VAL A 362 57.32 56.81 54.37
N THR A 363 56.20 57.07 55.04
CA THR A 363 56.09 57.21 56.50
C THR A 363 55.26 56.05 57.05
N LEU A 364 55.83 55.28 57.97
CA LEU A 364 55.10 54.26 58.71
C LEU A 364 54.36 54.91 59.89
N VAL A 365 53.07 54.63 60.01
CA VAL A 365 52.23 55.13 61.12
C VAL A 365 51.61 53.97 61.89
N GLY A 366 51.31 54.17 63.17
CA GLY A 366 50.57 53.17 63.96
C GLY A 366 51.38 51.94 64.36
N ILE A 367 52.71 52.03 64.44
CA ILE A 367 53.55 50.89 64.85
C ILE A 367 53.30 50.57 66.32
N THR A 368 52.72 49.39 66.60
CA THR A 368 52.52 48.91 67.97
C THR A 368 53.83 48.46 68.62
N ALA A 369 53.90 48.46 69.95
CA ALA A 369 55.09 48.02 70.70
C ALA A 369 55.50 46.57 70.34
N ARG A 370 54.53 45.71 70.03
CA ARG A 370 54.78 44.33 69.59
C ARG A 370 55.48 44.29 68.23
N VAL A 371 54.97 45.04 67.25
CA VAL A 371 55.56 45.12 65.90
C VAL A 371 56.96 45.76 65.96
N ALA A 372 57.14 46.81 66.76
CA ALA A 372 58.44 47.43 66.97
C ALA A 372 59.47 46.43 67.54
N LYS A 373 59.08 45.61 68.52
CA LYS A 373 59.93 44.55 69.08
C LYS A 373 60.30 43.50 68.04
N SER A 374 59.36 43.12 67.16
CA SER A 374 59.63 42.19 66.05
C SER A 374 60.64 42.78 65.06
N ILE A 375 60.45 44.03 64.61
CA ILE A 375 61.36 44.67 63.65
C ILE A 375 62.78 44.78 64.19
N VAL A 376 62.94 45.17 65.46
CA VAL A 376 64.25 45.26 66.13
C VAL A 376 64.86 43.86 66.31
N GLY A 377 64.06 42.87 66.69
CA GLY A 377 64.54 41.49 66.85
C GLY A 377 64.98 40.81 65.55
N LEU A 378 64.52 41.32 64.40
CA LEU A 378 64.88 40.85 63.06
C LEU A 378 66.11 41.56 62.46
N ASP A 379 66.75 42.48 63.21
CA ASP A 379 67.90 43.29 62.78
C ASP A 379 67.66 44.06 61.46
N ILE A 380 66.46 44.65 61.36
CA ILE A 380 66.02 45.32 60.14
C ILE A 380 66.44 46.79 60.15
N ASP A 381 67.22 47.18 59.14
CA ASP A 381 67.61 48.56 58.95
C ASP A 381 66.47 49.43 58.39
N LEU A 382 65.85 50.22 59.26
CA LEU A 382 64.85 51.24 58.91
C LEU A 382 65.48 52.60 58.55
N THR A 383 66.80 52.69 58.37
CA THR A 383 67.47 53.96 58.10
C THR A 383 66.88 54.65 56.88
N GLY A 384 66.41 55.88 57.13
CA GLY A 384 65.76 56.73 56.13
C GLY A 384 64.26 56.50 55.94
N ILE A 385 63.61 55.56 56.63
CA ILE A 385 62.14 55.45 56.68
C ILE A 385 61.65 56.24 57.89
N THR A 386 60.72 57.17 57.67
CA THR A 386 60.17 57.95 58.76
C THR A 386 59.09 57.17 59.48
N THR A 387 59.08 57.22 60.82
CA THR A 387 58.01 56.64 61.63
C THR A 387 57.27 57.72 62.42
N ARG A 388 55.96 57.55 62.61
CA ARG A 388 55.11 58.40 63.47
C ARG A 388 54.17 57.52 64.30
N ALA A 389 53.76 58.03 65.45
CA ALA A 389 52.94 57.27 66.39
C ALA A 389 51.55 56.94 65.81
N ASP A 390 50.93 57.86 65.08
CA ASP A 390 49.59 57.74 64.52
C ASP A 390 49.47 58.41 63.15
N LEU A 391 48.35 58.15 62.47
CA LEU A 391 48.05 58.69 61.15
C LEU A 391 48.03 60.23 61.14
N GLN A 392 47.51 60.86 62.19
CA GLN A 392 47.43 62.33 62.29
C GLN A 392 48.83 62.95 62.28
N SER A 393 49.74 62.42 63.10
CA SER A 393 51.14 62.83 63.18
C SER A 393 51.89 62.54 61.87
N GLY A 394 51.55 61.43 61.21
CA GLY A 394 51.98 61.09 59.84
C GLY A 394 51.60 62.13 58.81
N LEU A 395 50.32 62.50 58.77
CA LEU A 395 49.79 63.47 57.82
C LEU A 395 50.39 64.86 58.03
N VAL A 396 50.48 65.33 59.28
CA VAL A 396 51.14 66.61 59.60
C VAL A 396 52.59 66.62 59.13
N HIS A 397 53.30 65.50 59.28
CA HIS A 397 54.66 65.37 58.79
C HIS A 397 54.77 65.38 57.26
N ALA A 398 53.88 64.67 56.56
CA ALA A 398 53.81 64.64 55.10
C ALA A 398 53.56 66.05 54.52
N LEU A 399 52.56 66.77 55.05
CA LEU A 399 52.21 68.12 54.60
C LEU A 399 53.33 69.13 54.82
N ARG A 400 54.05 69.03 55.95
CA ARG A 400 55.23 69.87 56.22
C ARG A 400 56.36 69.59 55.24
N SER A 401 56.58 68.32 54.88
CA SER A 401 57.62 67.92 53.93
C SER A 401 57.33 68.44 52.52
N LEU A 402 56.05 68.44 52.11
CA LEU A 402 55.59 69.07 50.86
C LEU A 402 55.79 70.59 50.88
N SER A 403 55.39 71.25 51.97
CA SER A 403 55.54 72.72 52.12
C SER A 403 57.00 73.18 52.16
N GLY A 404 57.88 72.39 52.78
CA GLY A 404 59.32 72.68 52.89
C GLY A 404 60.06 72.61 51.56
N LYS A 405 59.67 71.70 50.65
CA LYS A 405 60.20 71.64 49.28
C LYS A 405 59.77 72.84 48.44
N ASN A 406 58.49 73.24 48.51
CA ASN A 406 57.99 74.43 47.80
C ASN A 406 58.62 75.74 48.29
N GLY A 407 59.03 75.82 49.57
CA GLY A 407 59.75 76.97 50.11
C GLY A 407 61.22 77.08 49.66
N ALA A 408 61.87 75.96 49.34
CA ALA A 408 63.29 75.91 48.94
C ALA A 408 63.50 76.29 47.46
N VAL A 409 62.57 75.93 46.57
CA VAL A 409 62.64 76.27 45.13
C VAL A 409 62.58 77.79 44.91
N ARG A 410 61.89 78.55 45.78
CA ARG A 410 61.74 80.01 45.65
C ARG A 410 62.99 80.82 46.04
N LYS A 411 64.01 80.20 46.67
CA LYS A 411 65.25 80.90 47.09
C LYS A 411 66.41 80.83 46.08
N VAL A 412 66.28 80.08 44.98
CA VAL A 412 67.34 79.93 43.98
C VAL A 412 67.27 81.00 42.86
N SER A 413 66.22 81.81 42.81
CA SER A 413 66.05 82.89 41.82
C SER A 413 66.41 84.28 42.39
N ARG A 414 67.69 84.54 42.68
CA ARG A 414 68.23 85.90 42.80
C ARG A 414 69.41 86.07 41.83
N PRO A 415 69.36 86.99 40.85
CA PRO A 415 70.54 87.35 40.09
C PRO A 415 71.46 88.28 40.91
N VAL A 416 72.76 88.06 40.72
CA VAL A 416 73.92 88.82 41.21
C VAL A 416 74.00 90.18 40.46
N PRO A 417 74.48 91.27 41.08
CA PRO A 417 74.28 92.63 40.59
C PRO A 417 75.29 93.06 39.52
N SER A 418 74.88 94.00 38.68
CA SER A 418 75.73 94.97 37.98
C SER A 418 75.10 96.34 38.08
#